data_AF-A0A6C0AUA4-F1
#
_entry.id   AF-A0A6C0AUA4-F1
#
_cell.length_a   1.000
_cell.length_b   1.000
_cell.length_c   1.000
_cell.angle_alpha   90.00
_cell.angle_beta   90.00
_cell.angle_gamma   90.00
#
_symmetry.space_group_name_H-M   'P 1'
#
loop_
_entity.id
_entity.type
_entity.pdbx_description
1 polymer ?
#
loop_
_entity_poly.entity_id
_entity_poly.type
_entity_poly.pdbx_seq_one_letter_code
_entity_poly.pdbx_strand_id
1 'polypeptide(L)'
;MSTPPYARSLQLASKAAAHASRVKAASKRRASKDSARRDKLLRVTRSTAPGKRFTAHFANGRATHFGDPASRTYLDHGDRDRRLAYRTRHAKDLATHDPYRAGYLSYFLLWGVHSSMDAAVRAYNRALF
;
A
#
# COMPACT_ATOMS: atom_id res chain seq x y z
N MET A 1 29.86 -5.92 -49.81
CA MET A 1 29.58 -6.99 -48.82
C MET A 1 28.10 -6.95 -48.49
N SER A 2 27.31 -7.85 -49.09
CA SER A 2 25.85 -7.93 -48.90
C SER A 2 25.55 -8.63 -47.57
N THR A 3 24.86 -7.96 -46.65
CA THR A 3 24.42 -8.59 -45.39
C THR A 3 23.52 -9.78 -45.70
N PRO A 4 23.79 -10.97 -45.13
CA PRO A 4 23.03 -12.16 -45.46
C PRO A 4 21.54 -11.96 -45.13
N PRO A 5 20.62 -12.46 -45.99
CA PRO A 5 19.18 -12.21 -45.86
C PRO A 5 18.60 -12.65 -44.49
N TYR A 6 19.29 -13.54 -43.80
CA TYR A 6 18.96 -14.05 -42.47
C TYR A 6 19.17 -13.04 -41.32
N ALA A 7 20.09 -12.07 -41.47
CA ALA A 7 20.36 -11.10 -40.41
C ALA A 7 19.19 -10.12 -40.22
N ARG A 8 18.53 -9.72 -41.32
CA ARG A 8 17.39 -8.80 -41.30
C ARG A 8 16.13 -9.45 -40.73
N SER A 9 15.90 -10.73 -41.04
CA SER A 9 14.77 -11.51 -40.51
C SER A 9 14.92 -11.77 -39.00
N LEU A 10 16.13 -12.12 -38.53
CA LEU A 10 16.42 -12.23 -37.09
C LEU A 10 16.22 -10.90 -36.35
N GLN A 11 16.65 -9.79 -36.94
CA GLN A 11 16.52 -8.48 -36.32
C GLN A 11 15.06 -8.00 -36.26
N LEU A 12 14.24 -8.31 -37.27
CA LEU A 12 12.79 -8.07 -37.25
C LEU A 12 12.08 -8.92 -36.20
N ALA A 13 12.41 -10.21 -36.10
CA ALA A 13 11.86 -11.10 -35.08
C ALA A 13 12.21 -10.64 -33.64
N SER A 14 13.45 -10.20 -33.41
CA SER A 14 13.87 -9.66 -32.11
C SER A 14 13.11 -8.40 -31.70
N LYS A 15 12.85 -7.48 -32.66
CA LYS A 15 12.06 -6.26 -32.42
C LYS A 15 10.61 -6.58 -32.13
N ALA A 16 10.02 -7.55 -32.84
CA ALA A 16 8.65 -8.01 -32.59
C ALA A 16 8.49 -8.64 -31.20
N ALA A 17 9.45 -9.47 -30.77
CA ALA A 17 9.47 -10.05 -29.43
C ALA A 17 9.61 -8.98 -28.33
N ALA A 18 10.50 -7.99 -28.51
CA ALA A 18 10.64 -6.87 -27.58
C ALA A 18 9.37 -6.01 -27.49
N HIS A 19 8.68 -5.78 -28.61
CA HIS A 19 7.40 -5.09 -28.65
C HIS A 19 6.31 -5.87 -27.89
N ALA A 20 6.16 -7.16 -28.14
CA ALA A 20 5.20 -8.01 -27.44
C ALA A 20 5.44 -8.04 -25.92
N SER A 21 6.71 -8.13 -25.50
CA SER A 21 7.09 -8.05 -24.09
C SER A 21 6.75 -6.70 -23.45
N ARG A 22 6.98 -5.59 -24.17
CA ARG A 22 6.58 -4.24 -23.73
C ARG A 22 5.07 -4.09 -23.60
N VAL A 23 4.30 -4.61 -24.56
CA VAL A 23 2.83 -4.58 -24.53
C VAL A 23 2.30 -5.40 -23.34
N LYS A 24 2.82 -6.61 -23.10
CA LYS A 24 2.45 -7.42 -21.92
C LYS A 24 2.79 -6.71 -20.60
N ALA A 25 3.97 -6.11 -20.50
CA ALA A 25 4.36 -5.33 -19.33
C ALA A 25 3.48 -4.10 -19.11
N ALA A 26 3.13 -3.36 -20.17
CA ALA A 26 2.24 -2.21 -20.09
C ALA A 26 0.81 -2.60 -19.65
N SER A 27 0.29 -3.72 -20.16
CA SER A 27 -1.01 -4.27 -19.75
C SER A 27 -1.01 -4.63 -18.26
N LYS A 28 0.03 -5.36 -17.79
CA LYS A 28 0.19 -5.71 -16.37
C LYS A 28 0.25 -4.47 -15.47
N ARG A 29 0.96 -3.41 -15.89
CA ARG A 29 1.04 -2.14 -15.17
C ARG A 29 -0.28 -1.38 -15.12
N ARG A 30 -1.11 -1.46 -16.16
CA ARG A 30 -2.46 -0.86 -16.16
C ARG A 30 -3.38 -1.59 -15.20
N ALA A 31 -3.43 -2.92 -15.27
CA ALA A 31 -4.22 -3.73 -14.35
C ALA A 31 -3.85 -3.51 -12.88
N SER A 32 -2.55 -3.41 -12.56
CA SER A 32 -2.11 -3.14 -11.18
C SER A 32 -2.47 -1.73 -10.69
N LYS A 33 -2.48 -0.75 -11.60
CA LYS A 33 -2.88 0.62 -11.27
C LYS A 33 -4.38 0.72 -11.02
N ASP A 34 -5.19 -0.05 -11.74
CA ASP A 34 -6.64 -0.07 -11.55
C ASP A 34 -7.03 -0.81 -10.27
N SER A 35 -6.35 -1.89 -9.90
CA SER A 35 -6.55 -2.53 -8.59
C SER A 35 -6.16 -1.60 -7.44
N ALA A 36 -4.99 -0.94 -7.52
CA ALA A 36 -4.54 0.02 -6.51
C ALA A 36 -5.53 1.17 -6.29
N ARG A 37 -6.18 1.67 -7.36
CA ARG A 37 -7.23 2.69 -7.25
C ARG A 37 -8.48 2.19 -6.52
N ARG A 38 -8.85 0.93 -6.72
CA ARG A 38 -10.00 0.28 -6.08
C ARG A 38 -9.74 -0.05 -4.62
N ASP A 39 -8.49 -0.31 -4.26
CA ASP A 39 -8.11 -0.75 -2.92
C ASP A 39 -7.63 0.39 -2.01
N LYS A 40 -7.49 1.59 -2.56
CA LYS A 40 -7.01 2.78 -1.87
C LYS A 40 -7.81 3.11 -0.61
N LEU A 41 -7.11 3.50 0.47
CA LEU A 41 -7.71 4.05 1.68
C LEU A 41 -8.24 5.46 1.41
N LEU A 42 -9.54 5.67 1.54
CA LEU A 42 -10.19 6.95 1.28
C LEU A 42 -10.09 7.89 2.48
N ARG A 43 -10.52 7.41 3.65
CA ARG A 43 -10.56 8.22 4.88
C ARG A 43 -10.54 7.35 6.13
N VAL A 44 -10.22 7.98 7.24
CA VAL A 44 -10.30 7.40 8.57
C VAL A 44 -11.24 8.26 9.41
N THR A 45 -12.26 7.64 10.02
CA THR A 45 -13.23 8.34 10.88
C THR A 45 -13.18 7.77 12.29
N ARG A 46 -13.82 8.45 13.26
CA ARG A 46 -14.07 7.85 14.58
C ARG A 46 -14.93 6.60 14.40
N SER A 47 -14.61 5.55 15.15
CA SER A 47 -15.36 4.30 15.11
C SER A 47 -16.61 4.40 15.99
N THR A 48 -17.70 3.79 15.53
CA THR A 48 -18.92 3.55 16.32
C THR A 48 -18.90 2.19 17.02
N ALA A 49 -18.00 1.28 16.61
CA ALA A 49 -17.87 -0.04 17.20
C ALA A 49 -17.24 0.03 18.62
N PRO A 50 -17.76 -0.76 19.58
CA PRO A 50 -17.23 -0.78 20.96
C PRO A 50 -15.78 -1.25 20.98
N GLY A 51 -14.96 -0.59 21.80
CA GLY A 51 -13.53 -0.94 21.95
C GLY A 51 -12.66 -0.61 20.74
N LYS A 52 -13.14 0.19 19.78
CA LYS A 52 -12.38 0.62 18.61
C LYS A 52 -12.32 2.15 18.52
N ARG A 53 -11.16 2.68 18.18
CA ARG A 53 -10.93 4.12 18.11
C ARG A 53 -11.28 4.71 16.75
N PHE A 54 -10.96 4.00 15.68
CA PHE A 54 -11.07 4.49 14.31
C PHE A 54 -11.63 3.44 13.35
N THR A 55 -12.22 3.91 12.25
CA THR A 55 -12.67 3.10 11.13
C THR A 55 -11.97 3.57 9.86
N ALA A 56 -11.28 2.67 9.18
CA ALA A 56 -10.66 2.89 7.87
C ALA A 56 -11.67 2.52 6.78
N HIS A 57 -11.94 3.47 5.87
CA HIS A 57 -12.86 3.29 4.74
C HIS A 57 -12.08 3.18 3.43
N PHE A 58 -12.19 2.04 2.76
CA PHE A 58 -11.47 1.76 1.51
C PHE A 58 -12.37 1.97 0.28
N ALA A 59 -11.75 2.21 -0.88
CA ALA A 59 -12.47 2.49 -2.13
C ALA A 59 -13.28 1.30 -2.65
N ASN A 60 -12.96 0.08 -2.23
CA ASN A 60 -13.68 -1.14 -2.55
C ASN A 60 -14.91 -1.37 -1.64
N GLY A 61 -15.24 -0.41 -0.78
CA GLY A 61 -16.38 -0.48 0.16
C GLY A 61 -16.06 -1.21 1.46
N ARG A 62 -14.85 -1.77 1.62
CA ARG A 62 -14.44 -2.39 2.89
C ARG A 62 -14.27 -1.32 3.97
N ALA A 63 -14.70 -1.67 5.18
CA ALA A 63 -14.43 -0.91 6.39
C ALA A 63 -13.73 -1.77 7.43
N THR A 64 -12.64 -1.26 8.01
CA THR A 64 -11.93 -1.94 9.11
C THR A 64 -11.89 -1.05 10.34
N HIS A 65 -12.36 -1.58 11.47
CA HIS A 65 -12.25 -0.92 12.77
C HIS A 65 -10.92 -1.27 13.44
N PHE A 66 -10.20 -0.27 13.94
CA PHE A 66 -8.86 -0.43 14.51
C PHE A 66 -8.54 0.61 15.59
N GLY A 67 -7.43 0.39 16.29
CA GLY A 67 -6.99 1.20 17.42
C GLY A 67 -7.81 0.99 18.68
N ASP A 68 -7.17 1.16 19.83
CA ASP A 68 -7.81 1.12 21.14
C ASP A 68 -8.16 2.57 21.56
N PRO A 69 -9.43 2.87 21.92
CA PRO A 69 -9.83 4.21 22.35
C PRO A 69 -9.18 4.67 23.66
N ALA A 70 -8.79 3.75 24.54
CA ALA A 70 -8.13 4.05 25.80
C ALA A 70 -6.61 4.28 25.63
N SER A 71 -6.04 3.87 24.51
CA SER A 71 -4.61 3.94 24.25
C SER A 71 -4.20 5.26 23.59
N ARG A 72 -3.14 5.88 24.13
CA ARG A 72 -2.42 6.98 23.48
C ARG A 72 -1.38 6.42 22.51
N THR A 73 -1.32 7.00 21.33
CA THR A 73 -0.50 6.57 20.20
C THR A 73 0.43 7.68 19.75
N TYR A 74 1.31 7.41 18.78
CA TYR A 74 2.23 8.42 18.27
C TYR A 74 1.51 9.68 17.74
N LEU A 75 0.27 9.53 17.25
CA LEU A 75 -0.59 10.66 16.87
C LEU A 75 -0.91 11.61 18.05
N ASP A 76 -0.93 11.11 19.28
CA ASP A 76 -1.36 11.84 20.48
C ASP A 76 -0.21 12.48 21.25
N HIS A 77 0.98 11.89 21.18
CA HIS A 77 2.11 12.28 22.02
C HIS A 77 3.41 12.53 21.24
N GLY A 78 3.54 12.08 19.98
CA GLY A 78 4.72 12.34 19.14
C GLY A 78 6.04 11.73 19.63
N ASP A 79 5.98 10.76 20.55
CA ASP A 79 7.15 10.14 21.19
C ASP A 79 7.73 9.05 20.28
N ARG A 80 8.95 9.29 19.80
CA ARG A 80 9.64 8.46 18.82
C ARG A 80 10.11 7.13 19.40
N ASP A 81 10.42 7.07 20.69
CA ASP A 81 10.91 5.87 21.36
C ASP A 81 9.77 4.89 21.60
N ARG A 82 8.63 5.40 22.08
CA ARG A 82 7.38 4.60 22.17
C ARG A 82 6.96 4.08 20.81
N ARG A 83 7.10 4.91 19.76
CA ARG A 83 6.82 4.50 18.40
C ARG A 83 7.73 3.36 17.96
N LEU A 84 9.04 3.48 18.19
CA LEU A 84 9.99 2.43 17.85
C LEU A 84 9.65 1.13 18.61
N ALA A 85 9.44 1.21 19.92
CA ALA A 85 9.09 0.06 20.75
C ALA A 85 7.78 -0.62 20.32
N TYR A 86 6.75 0.16 19.95
CA TYR A 86 5.52 -0.39 19.41
C TYR A 86 5.77 -1.11 18.08
N ARG A 87 6.47 -0.45 17.15
CA ARG A 87 6.77 -0.99 15.81
C ARG A 87 7.62 -2.25 15.88
N THR A 88 8.58 -2.34 16.80
CA THR A 88 9.37 -3.57 16.98
C THR A 88 8.50 -4.74 17.41
N ARG A 89 7.60 -4.54 18.39
CA ARG A 89 6.70 -5.61 18.88
C ARG A 89 5.63 -6.02 17.88
N HIS A 90 5.17 -5.08 17.05
CA HIS A 90 4.10 -5.28 16.07
C HIS A 90 4.62 -5.51 14.64
N ALA A 91 5.93 -5.66 14.45
CA ALA A 91 6.50 -5.99 13.14
C ALA A 91 5.93 -7.31 12.57
N LYS A 92 5.57 -8.26 13.44
CA LYS A 92 4.90 -9.51 13.08
C LYS A 92 3.57 -9.32 12.35
N ASP A 93 2.87 -8.21 12.60
CA ASP A 93 1.59 -7.93 11.93
C ASP A 93 1.80 -7.64 10.43
N LEU A 94 3.01 -7.19 10.05
CA LEU A 94 3.39 -6.93 8.67
C LEU A 94 3.60 -8.21 7.85
N ALA A 95 3.89 -9.35 8.51
CA ALA A 95 4.06 -10.64 7.84
C ALA A 95 2.78 -11.12 7.14
N THR A 96 1.64 -10.57 7.53
CA THR A 96 0.35 -10.88 6.89
C THR A 96 0.23 -10.29 5.48
N HIS A 97 1.03 -9.26 5.15
CA HIS A 97 0.96 -8.49 3.90
C HIS A 97 -0.46 -8.02 3.51
N ASP A 98 -1.39 -7.99 4.46
CA ASP A 98 -2.78 -7.61 4.21
C ASP A 98 -2.99 -6.16 4.65
N PRO A 99 -3.14 -5.22 3.70
CA PRO A 99 -3.31 -3.81 4.01
C PRO A 99 -4.56 -3.55 4.86
N TYR A 100 -5.59 -4.39 4.75
CA TYR A 100 -6.89 -4.15 5.39
C TYR A 100 -6.95 -4.57 6.86
N ARG A 101 -5.92 -5.24 7.40
CA ARG A 101 -5.95 -5.74 8.79
C ARG A 101 -5.75 -4.63 9.80
N ALA A 102 -6.43 -4.75 10.94
CA ALA A 102 -6.38 -3.76 12.01
C ALA A 102 -4.95 -3.53 12.58
N GLY A 103 -4.14 -4.59 12.70
CA GLY A 103 -2.74 -4.47 13.13
C GLY A 103 -1.89 -3.73 12.10
N TYR A 104 -2.05 -4.08 10.82
CA TYR A 104 -1.38 -3.42 9.70
C TYR A 104 -1.75 -1.92 9.65
N LEU A 105 -3.04 -1.59 9.76
CA LEU A 105 -3.52 -0.21 9.82
C LEU A 105 -2.98 0.53 11.03
N SER A 106 -2.97 -0.08 12.22
CA SER A 106 -2.46 0.55 13.44
C SER A 106 -0.96 0.86 13.32
N TYR A 107 -0.18 -0.04 12.73
CA TYR A 107 1.24 0.13 12.51
C TYR A 107 1.57 1.38 11.67
N PHE A 108 0.86 1.57 10.55
CA PHE A 108 1.15 2.69 9.64
C PHE A 108 0.40 3.97 9.99
N LEU A 109 -0.84 3.88 10.46
CA LEU A 109 -1.68 5.06 10.68
C LEU A 109 -1.50 5.67 12.07
N LEU A 110 -1.38 4.83 13.11
CA LEU A 110 -1.27 5.30 14.50
C LEU A 110 0.18 5.39 14.98
N TRP A 111 1.05 4.55 14.42
CA TRP A 111 2.46 4.44 14.81
C TRP A 111 3.42 4.70 13.63
N GLY A 112 2.92 5.36 12.58
CA GLY A 112 3.68 5.72 11.41
C GLY A 112 4.65 6.90 11.62
N VAL A 113 5.14 7.43 10.49
CA VAL A 113 6.11 8.54 10.51
C VAL A 113 5.47 9.87 10.95
N HIS A 114 4.18 10.03 10.66
CA HIS A 114 3.46 11.29 10.85
C HIS A 114 2.60 11.27 12.13
N SER A 115 2.46 12.44 12.74
CA SER A 115 1.60 12.67 13.91
C SER A 115 0.19 13.18 13.53
N SER A 116 -0.09 13.39 12.24
CA SER A 116 -1.42 13.75 11.76
C SER A 116 -2.04 12.62 10.92
N MET A 117 -3.33 12.36 11.13
CA MET A 117 -4.06 11.27 10.46
C MET A 117 -4.03 11.44 8.93
N ASP A 118 -4.25 12.65 8.43
CA ASP A 118 -4.26 12.90 6.98
C ASP A 118 -2.90 12.62 6.33
N ALA A 119 -1.80 13.02 6.98
CA ALA A 119 -0.47 12.71 6.48
C ALA A 119 -0.18 11.21 6.56
N ALA A 120 -0.63 10.53 7.61
CA ALA A 120 -0.51 9.09 7.74
C ALA A 120 -1.29 8.34 6.65
N VAL A 121 -2.51 8.75 6.31
CA VAL A 121 -3.32 8.19 5.21
C VAL A 121 -2.63 8.40 3.86
N ARG A 122 -2.07 9.59 3.60
CA ARG A 122 -1.32 9.85 2.36
C ARG A 122 -0.07 8.97 2.26
N ALA A 123 0.68 8.81 3.35
CA ALA A 123 1.86 7.98 3.40
C ALA A 123 1.51 6.48 3.21
N TYR A 124 0.45 6.02 3.88
CA TYR A 124 -0.05 4.66 3.77
C TYR A 124 -0.45 4.30 2.34
N ASN A 125 -1.23 5.17 1.68
CA ASN A 125 -1.59 4.96 0.28
C ASN A 125 -0.36 4.89 -0.62
N ARG A 126 0.59 5.82 -0.49
CA ARG A 126 1.82 5.83 -1.30
C ARG A 126 2.67 4.58 -1.14
N ALA A 127 2.65 3.96 0.05
CA ALA A 127 3.43 2.79 0.35
C ALA A 127 2.83 1.49 -0.21
N LEU A 128 1.51 1.45 -0.43
CA LEU A 128 0.78 0.20 -0.70
C LEU A 128 -0.02 0.19 -2.01
N PHE A 129 -0.36 1.36 -2.56
CA PHE A 129 -1.24 1.54 -3.72
C PHE A 129 -0.67 2.58 -4.69
#